data_AF-A0A1Q8QQQ1-F1
#
_entry.id   AF-A0A1Q8QQQ1-F1
#
_cell.length_a   1.000
_cell.length_b   1.000
_cell.length_c   1.000
_cell.angle_alpha   90.00
_cell.angle_beta   90.00
_cell.angle_gamma   90.00
#
_symmetry.space_group_name_H-M   'P 1'
#
loop_
_entity.id
_entity.type
_entity.pdbx_description
1 polymer ?
#
loop_
_entity_poly.entity_id
_entity_poly.type
_entity_poly.pdbx_seq_one_letter_code
_entity_poly.pdbx_strand_id
1 'polypeptide(L)'
;MNLTLRPAAIAAVLLATGLGLAGCGKSYVNPNIVDQSQAKERLARDKEICKAEANSDVPPTFGLDRFEYDPTIEAQATRWVANVAEDDANEDAFTRCMRMRGWRYR
;
A
#
# COMPACT_ATOMS: atom_id res chain seq x y z
N MET A 1 34.30 5.56 31.08
CA MET A 1 32.95 5.99 31.49
C MET A 1 31.98 4.91 31.08
N ASN A 2 31.57 4.05 32.00
CA ASN A 2 30.57 3.00 31.72
C ASN A 2 29.18 3.63 31.80
N LEU A 3 28.55 3.85 30.64
CA LEU A 3 27.13 4.18 30.56
C LEU A 3 26.34 2.90 30.84
N THR A 4 26.12 2.61 32.13
CA THR A 4 25.12 1.64 32.56
C THR A 4 23.74 2.23 32.25
N LEU A 5 23.24 1.95 31.05
CA LEU A 5 21.85 2.24 30.70
C LEU A 5 20.96 1.49 31.69
N ARG A 6 20.24 2.25 32.51
CA ARG A 6 19.25 1.71 33.44
C ARG A 6 18.23 0.88 32.65
N PRO A 7 17.79 -0.29 33.15
CA PRO A 7 16.82 -1.15 32.45
C PRO A 7 15.56 -0.38 31.99
N ALA A 8 15.13 0.61 32.79
CA ALA A 8 14.02 1.49 32.47
C ALA A 8 14.27 2.39 31.24
N ALA A 9 15.51 2.84 31.02
CA ALA A 9 15.88 3.62 29.84
C ALA A 9 15.91 2.75 28.58
N ILE A 10 16.33 1.49 28.69
CA ILE A 10 16.29 0.52 27.59
C ILE A 10 14.83 0.20 27.23
N ALA A 11 13.97 -0.03 28.22
CA ALA A 11 12.54 -0.26 28.01
C ALA A 11 11.84 0.96 27.36
N ALA A 12 12.17 2.17 27.79
CA ALA A 12 11.62 3.39 27.21
C ALA A 12 12.04 3.60 25.74
N VAL A 13 13.30 3.30 25.41
CA VAL A 13 13.80 3.38 24.03
C VAL A 13 13.15 2.33 23.13
N LEU A 14 12.95 1.10 23.63
CA LEU A 14 12.24 0.03 22.90
C LEU A 14 10.75 0.36 22.66
N LEU A 15 10.07 0.95 23.64
CA LEU A 15 8.69 1.42 23.48
C LEU A 15 8.59 2.58 22.48
N ALA A 16 9.51 3.55 22.54
CA ALA A 16 9.53 4.68 21.62
C ALA A 16 9.81 4.24 20.17
N THR A 17 10.71 3.28 19.96
CA THR A 17 11.00 2.71 18.64
C THR A 17 9.87 1.84 18.11
N GLY A 18 9.20 1.07 18.97
CA GLY A 18 8.02 0.28 18.60
C GLY A 18 6.83 1.15 18.16
N LEU A 19 6.59 2.27 18.85
CA LEU A 19 5.53 3.22 18.49
C LEU A 19 5.87 4.04 17.23
N GLY A 20 7.14 4.42 17.04
CA GLY A 20 7.59 5.17 15.87
C GLY A 20 7.49 4.38 14.55
N LEU A 21 7.67 3.06 14.60
CA LEU A 21 7.53 2.20 13.42
C LEU A 21 6.06 1.86 13.07
N ALA A 22 5.13 2.09 13.99
CA ALA A 22 3.70 1.84 13.74
C ALA A 22 3.00 3.01 13.01
N GLY A 23 3.63 4.19 12.92
CA GLY A 23 2.98 5.44 12.50
C GLY A 23 3.32 5.99 11.11
N CYS A 24 4.26 5.41 10.36
CA CYS A 24 4.80 6.03 9.14
C CYS A 24 4.30 5.40 7.81
N GLY A 25 3.09 4.83 7.79
CA GLY A 25 2.48 4.30 6.57
C GLY A 25 1.22 5.06 6.20
N LYS A 26 0.94 5.19 4.89
CA LYS A 26 -0.34 5.67 4.32
C LYS A 26 -1.51 5.14 5.19
N SER A 27 -2.15 6.02 5.97
CA SER A 27 -3.03 5.58 7.05
C SER A 27 -4.44 5.41 6.50
N TYR A 28 -4.80 4.17 6.16
CA TYR A 28 -6.19 3.85 5.93
C TYR A 28 -6.92 3.79 7.28
N VAL A 29 -8.02 4.52 7.38
CA VAL A 29 -8.90 4.53 8.55
C VAL A 29 -10.28 3.99 8.18
N ASN A 30 -10.88 3.19 9.06
CA ASN A 30 -12.24 2.68 8.88
C ASN A 30 -13.05 2.89 10.17
N PRO A 31 -13.92 3.93 10.20
CA PRO A 31 -14.70 4.25 11.40
C PRO A 31 -15.79 3.22 11.70
N ASN A 32 -16.10 2.32 10.77
CA ASN A 32 -17.14 1.30 10.94
C ASN A 32 -16.64 0.08 11.74
N ILE A 33 -15.34 -0.01 12.03
CA ILE A 33 -14.78 -1.09 12.82
C ILE A 33 -15.01 -0.80 14.31
N VAL A 34 -15.82 -1.64 14.96
CA VAL A 34 -16.14 -1.51 16.39
C VAL A 34 -14.90 -1.81 17.25
N ASP A 35 -14.18 -2.88 16.94
CA ASP A 35 -12.93 -3.25 17.63
C ASP A 35 -11.72 -2.81 16.81
N GLN A 36 -11.17 -1.64 17.17
CA GLN A 36 -10.03 -1.04 16.48
C GLN A 36 -8.75 -1.88 16.60
N SER A 37 -8.66 -2.83 17.55
CA SER A 37 -7.52 -3.74 17.63
C SER A 37 -7.43 -4.67 16.40
N GLN A 38 -8.56 -4.95 15.75
CA GLN A 38 -8.65 -5.77 14.54
C GLN A 38 -8.41 -4.97 13.25
N ALA A 39 -8.31 -3.64 13.32
CA ALA A 39 -8.26 -2.78 12.13
C ALA A 39 -7.07 -3.13 11.23
N LYS A 40 -5.90 -3.45 11.80
CA LYS A 40 -4.71 -3.81 11.02
C LYS A 40 -4.89 -5.11 10.24
N GLU A 41 -5.44 -6.14 10.86
CA GLU A 41 -5.66 -7.43 10.20
C GLU A 41 -6.73 -7.30 9.11
N ARG A 42 -7.83 -6.59 9.41
CA ARG A 42 -8.88 -6.30 8.43
C ARG A 42 -8.35 -5.49 7.25
N LEU A 43 -7.53 -4.47 7.50
CA LEU A 43 -6.90 -3.69 6.44
C LEU A 43 -6.04 -4.57 5.53
N ALA A 44 -5.21 -5.45 6.10
CA ALA A 44 -4.38 -6.35 5.31
C ALA A 44 -5.23 -7.28 4.43
N ARG A 45 -6.27 -7.88 5.00
CA ARG A 45 -7.20 -8.76 4.27
C ARG A 45 -7.94 -8.03 3.15
N ASP A 46 -8.45 -6.83 3.45
CA ASP A 46 -9.21 -6.03 2.49
C ASP A 46 -8.32 -5.51 1.36
N LYS A 47 -7.05 -5.19 1.64
CA LYS A 47 -6.07 -4.87 0.60
C LYS A 47 -5.85 -6.02 -0.38
N GLU A 48 -5.73 -7.26 0.11
CA GLU A 48 -5.58 -8.42 -0.77
C GLU A 48 -6.82 -8.65 -1.64
N ILE A 49 -8.02 -8.53 -1.05
CA ILE A 49 -9.29 -8.61 -1.80
C ILE A 49 -9.35 -7.53 -2.87
N CYS A 50 -9.13 -6.28 -2.50
CA CYS A 50 -9.22 -5.15 -3.44
C CYS A 50 -8.12 -5.17 -4.50
N LYS A 51 -6.96 -5.74 -4.20
CA LYS A 51 -5.91 -5.98 -5.20
C LYS A 51 -6.33 -7.06 -6.20
N ALA A 52 -6.94 -8.15 -5.73
CA ALA A 52 -7.49 -9.17 -6.61
C ALA A 52 -8.63 -8.63 -7.50
N GLU A 53 -9.51 -7.79 -6.94
CA GLU A 53 -10.58 -7.11 -7.67
C GLU A 53 -10.01 -6.16 -8.72
N ALA A 54 -9.07 -5.28 -8.34
CA ALA A 54 -8.42 -4.36 -9.28
C ALA A 54 -7.70 -5.09 -10.43
N ASN A 55 -7.02 -6.20 -10.15
CA ASN A 55 -6.37 -7.03 -11.17
C ASN A 55 -7.36 -7.84 -12.03
N SER A 56 -8.61 -7.99 -11.59
CA SER A 56 -9.67 -8.59 -12.42
C SER A 56 -10.33 -7.54 -13.32
N ASP A 57 -10.53 -6.34 -12.78
CA ASP A 57 -11.18 -5.22 -13.49
C ASP A 57 -10.25 -4.56 -14.50
N VAL A 58 -8.98 -4.39 -14.13
CA VAL A 58 -7.88 -3.90 -14.96
C VAL A 58 -6.80 -4.97 -14.95
N PRO A 59 -6.94 -6.02 -15.79
CA PRO A 59 -5.95 -7.09 -15.91
C PRO A 59 -4.60 -6.48 -16.22
N PRO A 60 -3.61 -6.65 -15.34
CA PRO A 60 -2.33 -6.03 -15.57
C PRO A 60 -1.66 -6.72 -16.76
N THR A 61 -1.12 -5.93 -17.68
CA THR A 61 -0.44 -6.43 -18.88
C THR A 61 0.98 -6.90 -18.57
N PHE A 62 1.23 -7.45 -17.37
CA PHE A 62 2.52 -8.05 -16.97
C PHE A 62 2.85 -9.24 -17.89
N GLY A 63 3.39 -8.94 -19.06
CA GLY A 63 3.60 -9.84 -20.18
C GLY A 63 4.46 -9.18 -21.26
N LEU A 64 4.82 -9.94 -22.29
CA LEU A 64 5.79 -9.59 -23.32
C LEU A 64 5.59 -8.18 -23.90
N ASP A 65 4.36 -7.68 -24.02
CA ASP A 65 4.04 -6.36 -24.59
C ASP A 65 4.56 -5.18 -23.73
N ARG A 66 4.62 -5.33 -22.40
CA ARG A 66 5.21 -4.32 -21.47
C ARG A 66 6.74 -4.33 -21.55
N PHE A 67 7.36 -5.42 -22.01
CA PHE A 67 8.82 -5.66 -22.03
C PHE A 67 9.43 -5.81 -23.43
N GLU A 68 8.64 -5.80 -24.50
CA GLU A 68 9.11 -6.01 -25.87
C GLU A 68 10.05 -4.86 -26.23
N TYR A 69 11.35 -5.08 -26.33
CA TYR A 69 12.26 -3.94 -26.43
C TYR A 69 12.18 -3.25 -27.81
N ASP A 70 11.54 -2.09 -27.88
CA ASP A 70 11.62 -1.14 -28.99
C ASP A 70 12.44 0.08 -28.54
N PRO A 71 13.66 0.29 -29.10
CA PRO A 71 14.55 1.36 -28.66
C PRO A 71 14.14 2.75 -29.17
N THR A 72 13.15 2.88 -30.05
CA THR A 72 12.73 4.18 -30.56
C THR A 72 12.13 5.05 -29.47
N ILE A 73 12.34 6.37 -29.55
CA ILE A 73 11.85 7.32 -28.54
C ILE A 73 10.32 7.33 -28.54
N GLU A 74 9.71 7.24 -29.72
CA GLU A 74 8.26 7.21 -29.91
C GLU A 74 7.62 5.98 -29.26
N ALA A 75 8.22 4.80 -29.43
CA ALA A 75 7.71 3.58 -28.80
C ALA A 75 7.88 3.60 -27.28
N GLN A 76 9.02 4.09 -26.78
CA GLN A 76 9.24 4.23 -25.33
C GLN A 76 8.25 5.22 -24.69
N ALA A 77 8.01 6.37 -25.32
CA ALA A 77 7.04 7.36 -24.84
C ALA A 77 5.60 6.81 -24.84
N THR A 78 5.20 6.15 -25.93
CA THR A 78 3.86 5.57 -26.06
C THR A 78 3.60 4.51 -24.97
N ARG A 79 4.60 3.66 -24.71
CA ARG A 79 4.52 2.63 -23.66
C ARG A 79 4.50 3.22 -22.26
N TRP A 80 5.30 4.25 -22.01
CA TRP A 80 5.27 4.92 -20.72
C TRP A 80 3.86 5.47 -20.43
N VAL A 81 3.23 6.14 -21.40
CA VAL A 81 1.86 6.64 -21.25
C VAL A 81 0.86 5.51 -21.05
N ALA A 82 0.96 4.42 -21.81
CA ALA A 82 0.09 3.25 -21.66
C ALA A 82 0.21 2.61 -20.27
N ASN A 83 1.44 2.46 -19.77
CA ASN A 83 1.71 1.92 -18.44
C ASN A 83 1.14 2.82 -17.34
N VAL A 84 1.33 4.14 -17.44
CA VAL A 84 0.75 5.10 -16.49
C VAL A 84 -0.76 5.01 -16.50
N ALA A 85 -1.40 4.95 -17.67
CA ALA A 85 -2.85 4.84 -17.79
C ALA A 85 -3.39 3.53 -17.20
N GLU A 86 -2.70 2.41 -17.39
CA GLU A 86 -3.06 1.13 -16.77
C GLU A 86 -2.89 1.17 -15.24
N ASP A 87 -1.75 1.67 -14.76
CA ASP A 87 -1.44 1.76 -13.34
C ASP A 87 -2.45 2.69 -12.62
N ASP A 88 -2.80 3.83 -13.23
CA ASP A 88 -3.82 4.76 -12.71
C ASP A 88 -5.21 4.10 -12.66
N ALA A 89 -5.61 3.39 -13.73
CA ALA A 89 -6.90 2.70 -13.78
C ALA A 89 -6.99 1.58 -12.71
N ASN A 90 -5.90 0.84 -12.48
CA ASN A 90 -5.83 -0.17 -11.44
C ASN A 90 -5.90 0.46 -10.04
N GLU A 91 -5.18 1.57 -9.80
CA GLU A 91 -5.23 2.30 -8.53
C GLU A 91 -6.64 2.86 -8.24
N ASP A 92 -7.34 3.34 -9.26
CA ASP A 92 -8.73 3.79 -9.16
C ASP A 92 -9.69 2.64 -8.78
N ALA A 93 -9.55 1.48 -9.42
CA ALA A 93 -10.33 0.28 -9.08
C ALA A 93 -10.07 -0.16 -7.63
N PHE A 94 -8.80 -0.23 -7.24
CA PHE A 94 -8.39 -0.55 -5.87
C PHE A 94 -8.98 0.46 -4.86
N THR A 95 -8.86 1.75 -5.13
CA THR A 95 -9.33 2.83 -4.25
C THR A 95 -10.85 2.79 -4.09
N ARG A 96 -11.58 2.51 -5.18
CA ARG A 96 -13.03 2.32 -5.16
C ARG A 96 -13.42 1.14 -4.30
N CYS A 97 -12.79 -0.03 -4.47
CA CYS A 97 -13.03 -1.19 -3.61
C CYS A 97 -12.78 -0.87 -2.13
N MET A 98 -11.63 -0.26 -1.81
CA MET A 98 -11.29 0.14 -0.44
C MET A 98 -12.34 1.06 0.19
N ARG A 99 -12.84 2.05 -0.57
CA ARG A 99 -13.91 2.95 -0.13
C ARG A 99 -15.23 2.23 0.14
N MET A 100 -15.64 1.29 -0.73
CA MET A 100 -16.85 0.49 -0.53
C MET A 100 -16.77 -0.36 0.75
N ARG A 101 -15.57 -0.82 1.10
CA ARG A 101 -15.31 -1.57 2.35
C ARG A 101 -15.17 -0.67 3.59
N GLY A 102 -15.35 0.64 3.45
CA GLY A 102 -15.35 1.61 4.53
C GLY A 102 -13.99 2.21 4.86
N TRP A 103 -12.95 1.87 4.09
CA TRP A 103 -11.62 2.45 4.28
C TRP A 103 -11.52 3.81 3.61
N ARG A 104 -10.94 4.77 4.33
CA ARG A 104 -10.64 6.10 3.84
C ARG A 104 -9.18 6.38 4.00
N TYR A 105 -8.61 7.04 3.01
CA TYR A 105 -7.24 7.51 3.09
C TYR A 105 -7.19 8.72 4.04
N ARG A 106 -6.25 8.71 4.98
CA ARG A 106 -5.98 9.81 5.91
C ARG A 106 -4.67 10.51 5.57
#